data_AF-A0A935Y369-F1
#
_entry.id   AF-A0A935Y369-F1
#
_cell.length_a   1.000
_cell.length_b   1.000
_cell.length_c   1.000
_cell.angle_alpha   90.00
_cell.angle_beta   90.00
_cell.angle_gamma   90.00
#
_symmetry.space_group_name_H-M   'P 1'
#
loop_
_entity.id
_entity.type
_entity.pdbx_description
1 polymer ?
#
loop_
_entity_poly.entity_id
_entity_poly.type
_entity_poly.pdbx_seq_one_letter_code
_entity_poly.pdbx_strand_id
1 'polypeptide(L)' 'MNFEGGDFVFVALSDQDFKLQPVQISQKSESWVGIRKDDSINQYKIVQKGAYGLLMALKNKEE' A
#
# COMPACT_ATOMS: atom_id res chain seq x y z
N MET A 1 1.39 -0.53 5.41
CA MET A 1 2.57 -1.26 5.95
C MET A 1 3.66 -0.25 6.21
N ASN A 2 4.49 -0.45 7.22
CA ASN A 2 5.71 0.33 7.37
C ASN A 2 6.83 -0.39 6.61
N PHE A 3 7.42 0.27 5.62
CA PHE A 3 8.50 -0.25 4.78
C PHE A 3 9.58 0.84 4.68
N GLU A 4 10.84 0.50 4.95
CA GLU A 4 11.96 1.46 4.91
C GLU A 4 11.74 2.75 5.74
N GLY A 5 10.96 2.66 6.83
CA GLY A 5 10.63 3.80 7.69
C GLY A 5 9.51 4.70 7.16
N GLY A 6 8.97 4.45 5.97
CA GLY A 6 7.78 5.10 5.42
C GLY A 6 6.53 4.22 5.50
N ASP A 7 5.35 4.84 5.40
CA ASP A 7 4.08 4.11 5.31
C ASP A 7 3.65 3.99 3.85
N PHE A 8 3.30 2.77 3.46
CA PHE A 8 2.93 2.45 2.09
C PHE A 8 1.67 1.59 2.03
N VAL A 9 0.94 1.73 0.92
CA VAL A 9 -0.18 0.87 0.54
C VAL A 9 -0.02 0.37 -0.89
N PHE A 10 -0.54 -0.81 -1.16
CA PHE A 10 -0.66 -1.30 -2.52
C PHE A 10 -2.00 -0.86 -3.09
N VAL A 11 -1.96 -0.20 -4.25
CA VAL A 11 -3.14 0.12 -5.06
C VAL A 11 -3.18 -0.81 -6.26
N ALA A 12 -4.36 -1.38 -6.53
CA ALA A 12 -4.60 -2.15 -7.74
C ALA A 12 -4.99 -1.18 -8.88
N LEU A 13 -4.13 -1.08 -9.88
CA LEU A 13 -4.41 -0.33 -11.12
C LEU A 13 -5.27 -1.18 -12.07
N SER A 14 -5.09 -2.50 -12.04
CA SER A 14 -5.93 -3.50 -12.72
C SER A 14 -5.81 -4.87 -12.01
N ASP A 15 -6.47 -5.92 -12.52
CA ASP A 15 -6.53 -7.24 -11.85
C ASP A 15 -5.17 -7.89 -11.57
N GLN A 16 -4.13 -7.55 -12.34
CA GLN A 16 -2.78 -8.08 -12.17
C GLN A 16 -1.71 -6.99 -12.10
N ASP A 17 -2.12 -5.72 -12.04
CA ASP A 17 -1.21 -4.59 -11.99
C ASP A 17 -1.37 -3.85 -10.65
N PHE A 18 -0.30 -3.88 -9.87
CA PHE A 18 -0.27 -3.36 -8.51
C PHE A 18 0.87 -2.35 -8.39
N LYS A 19 0.57 -1.22 -7.76
CA LYS A 19 1.55 -0.18 -7.49
C LYS A 19 1.67 0.04 -5.99
N LEU A 20 2.91 0.11 -5.50
CA LEU A 20 3.19 0.57 -4.14
C LEU A 20 3.14 2.09 -4.13
N GLN A 21 2.27 2.66 -3.30
CA GLN A 21 2.12 4.10 -3.15
C GLN A 21 2.45 4.52 -1.72
N PRO A 22 3.32 5.52 -1.53
CA PRO A 22 3.57 6.11 -0.21
C PRO A 22 2.32 6.82 0.29
N VAL A 23 2.04 6.72 1.58
CA VAL A 23 0.92 7.38 2.24
C VAL A 23 1.35 7.98 3.57
N GLN A 24 0.57 8.94 4.06
CA GLN A 24 0.74 9.47 5.41
C GLN A 24 -0.36 8.92 6.30
N ILE A 25 0.02 8.25 7.39
CA ILE A 25 -0.94 7.84 8.41
C ILE A 25 -1.36 9.08 9.21
N SER A 26 -2.67 9.35 9.25
CA SER A 26 -3.24 10.44 10.05
C SER A 26 -3.70 9.94 11.43
N GLN A 27 -4.17 8.71 11.51
CA GLN A 27 -4.67 8.11 12.74
C GLN A 27 -4.42 6.61 12.75
N LYS A 28 -4.16 6.05 13.93
CA LYS A 28 -3.96 4.61 14.09
C LYS A 28 -4.84 4.13 15.23
N SER A 29 -5.58 3.05 15.00
CA SER A 29 -6.34 2.32 16.00
C SER A 29 -6.00 0.84 15.90
N GLU A 30 -6.43 0.05 16.88
CA GLU A 30 -6.08 -1.38 16.94
C GLU A 30 -6.62 -2.19 15.75
N SER A 31 -7.74 -1.75 15.16
CA SER A 31 -8.43 -2.46 14.08
C SER A 31 -8.42 -1.72 12.73
N TRP A 32 -7.96 -0.48 12.68
CA TRP A 32 -7.93 0.32 11.45
C TRP A 32 -6.84 1.40 11.48
N VAL A 33 -6.44 1.84 10.30
CA VAL A 33 -5.47 2.92 10.11
C VAL A 33 -6.13 3.98 9.24
N GLY A 34 -6.19 5.20 9.75
CA GLY A 34 -6.59 6.38 9.00
C GLY A 34 -5.44 6.86 8.13
N ILE A 35 -5.67 6.96 6.83
CA ILE A 35 -4.74 7.55 5.88
C ILE A 35 -5.17 9.00 5.68
N ARG A 36 -4.22 9.94 5.71
CA ARG A 36 -4.48 11.34 5.34
C ARG A 36 -5.01 11.37 3.92
N LYS A 37 -6.05 12.18 3.67
CA LYS A 37 -6.66 12.28 2.34
C LYS A 37 -5.58 12.44 1.27
N ASP A 38 -5.52 11.46 0.37
CA ASP A 38 -4.59 11.41 -0.74
C ASP A 38 -5.39 11.05 -1.99
N ASP A 39 -5.58 12.05 -2.85
CA ASP A 39 -6.39 11.89 -4.07
C ASP A 39 -5.75 10.93 -5.08
N SER A 40 -4.47 10.59 -4.91
CA SER A 40 -3.78 9.63 -5.78
C SER A 40 -4.21 8.18 -5.55
N ILE A 41 -4.78 7.85 -4.37
CA ILE A 41 -5.24 6.49 -4.03
C ILE A 41 -6.77 6.36 -3.98
N ASN A 42 -7.51 7.47 -3.85
CA ASN A 42 -8.96 7.46 -3.67
C ASN A 42 -9.73 6.78 -4.81
N GLN A 43 -9.17 6.78 -6.02
CA GLN A 43 -9.76 6.17 -7.21
C GLN A 43 -9.40 4.68 -7.38
N TYR A 44 -8.50 4.16 -6.56
CA TYR A 44 -7.97 2.80 -6.71
C TYR A 44 -8.37 1.91 -5.53
N LYS A 45 -8.49 0.60 -5.81
CA LYS A 45 -8.74 -0.38 -4.75
C LYS A 45 -7.46 -0.62 -3.98
N ILE A 46 -7.52 -0.45 -2.65
CA ILE A 46 -6.41 -0.76 -1.76
C ILE A 46 -6.36 -2.27 -1.53
N VAL A 47 -5.21 -2.88 -1.81
CA VAL A 47 -4.98 -4.31 -1.61
C VAL A 47 -4.73 -4.59 -0.13
N GLN A 48 -5.64 -5.33 0.50
CA GLN A 48 -5.52 -5.74 1.91
C GLN A 48 -4.99 -7.17 2.09
N LYS A 49 -5.40 -8.09 1.20
CA LYS A 49 -4.97 -9.49 1.22
C LYS A 49 -3.86 -9.72 0.20
N GLY A 50 -2.81 -10.44 0.58
CA GLY A 50 -1.69 -10.73 -0.32
C GLY A 50 -0.66 -9.59 -0.48
N ALA A 51 -0.81 -8.48 0.25
CA ALA A 51 0.12 -7.35 0.21
C ALA A 51 1.57 -7.76 0.54
N TYR A 52 1.77 -8.73 1.44
CA TYR A 52 3.09 -9.28 1.74
C TYR A 52 3.72 -10.01 0.54
N GLY A 53 2.92 -10.78 -0.20
CA GLY A 53 3.40 -11.47 -1.41
C GLY A 53 3.79 -10.50 -2.52
N LEU A 54 3.01 -9.41 -2.68
CA LEU A 54 3.35 -8.34 -3.62
C LEU A 54 4.66 -7.64 -3.23
N LEU A 55 4.88 -7.42 -1.94
CA LEU A 55 6.12 -6.84 -1.44
C LEU A 55 7.32 -7.74 -1.72
N MET A 56 7.19 -9.04 -1.49
CA MET A 56 8.24 -10.00 -1.84
C MET A 56 8.51 -10.05 -3.35
N ALA A 57 7.48 -9.98 -4.17
CA ALA A 57 7.63 -9.96 -5.63
C ALA A 57 8.33 -8.68 -6.13
N LEU A 58 8.10 -7.53 -5.46
CA LEU A 58 8.85 -6.30 -5.74
C LEU A 58 10.32 -6.43 -5.35
N LYS A 59 10.62 -6.88 -4.12
CA LYS A 59 12.01 -7.02 -3.66
C LYS A 59 12.83 -7.98 -4.52
N ASN A 60 12.22 -9.09 -4.97
CA ASN A 60 12.89 -10.08 -5.81
C ASN A 60 13.11 -9.63 -7.27
N LYS A 61 12.52 -8.49 -7.70
CA LYS A 61 12.75 -7.92 -9.03
C LYS A 61 13.84 -6.85 -9.04
N GLU A 62 14.35 -6.44 -7.88
CA GLU A 62 15.45 -5.48 -7.75
C GLU A 62 16.84 -6.16 -7.73
N GLU A 63 16.89 -7.49 -7.87
CA GLU A 63 18.11 -8.30 -8.02
C GLU A 63 18.29 -8.77 -9.47
#